data_AF-A0A917H1B1-F1
#
_entry.id   AF-A0A917H1B1-F1
#
_cell.length_a   1.000
_cell.length_b   1.000
_cell.length_c   1.000
_cell.angle_alpha   90.00
_cell.angle_beta   90.00
_cell.angle_gamma   90.00
#
_symmetry.space_group_name_H-M   'P 1'
#
loop_
_entity.id
_entity.type
_entity.pdbx_description
1 polymer ?
#
loop_
_entity_poly.entity_id
_entity_poly.type
_entity_poly.pdbx_seq_one_letter_code
_entity_poly.pdbx_strand_id
1 'polypeptide(L)'
;MEKSKQSYLHELVRWGDETKNTLKNSSTSEDVCDYWSNELESWQREVKAFINTEGNEEGFLLLRNDGQQLYNQIKNVINSRQQNNSVGYGQHKLPPLPYDYSALEPYISKEIMELHHNVHHQAYVDGLNKAEKALYDAKNNKEMKHWLREQAFNGSGHNLHTIFWYNMTPNSGKKPIGEIAKRINQDFGSWRSFKDMFTKAAASVEGVGWAVLAWNPRSGRLVIQTFEKHQQFQYADIIPLLVLDVWEHAYYLQYKTDRNAYITNWWNVVNWKDVNNRYVEAKKIIWPLY
;
A
#
# COMPACT_ATOMS: atom_id res chain seq x y z
N MET A 1 -26.15 24.88 -24.77
CA MET A 1 -24.93 24.42 -24.05
C MET A 1 -24.79 25.04 -22.67
N GLU A 2 -25.16 26.31 -22.49
CA GLU A 2 -24.99 27.04 -21.21
C GLU A 2 -26.01 26.65 -20.13
N LYS A 3 -27.30 26.51 -20.49
CA LYS A 3 -28.36 26.03 -19.58
C LYS A 3 -28.10 24.63 -18.99
N SER A 4 -27.43 23.74 -19.74
CA SER A 4 -27.08 22.40 -19.24
C SER A 4 -25.89 22.43 -18.27
N LYS A 5 -24.94 23.36 -18.45
CA LYS A 5 -23.81 23.55 -17.53
C LYS A 5 -24.27 24.12 -16.18
N GLN A 6 -25.16 25.12 -16.19
CA GLN A 6 -25.74 25.66 -14.95
C GLN A 6 -26.57 24.62 -14.18
N SER A 7 -27.41 23.86 -14.88
CA SER A 7 -28.19 22.78 -14.26
C SER A 7 -27.28 21.74 -13.58
N TYR A 8 -26.19 21.34 -14.26
CA TYR A 8 -25.22 20.40 -13.72
C TYR A 8 -24.50 20.93 -12.47
N LEU A 9 -24.11 22.20 -12.44
CA LEU A 9 -23.48 22.80 -11.24
C LEU A 9 -24.43 22.84 -10.04
N HIS A 10 -25.73 23.10 -10.26
CA HIS A 10 -26.73 23.00 -9.20
C HIS A 10 -26.94 21.56 -8.72
N GLU A 11 -26.89 20.58 -9.61
CA GLU A 11 -26.92 19.14 -9.24
C GLU A 11 -25.70 18.75 -8.40
N LEU A 12 -24.51 19.27 -8.71
CA LEU A 12 -23.30 19.05 -7.92
C LEU A 12 -23.43 19.58 -6.49
N VAL A 13 -24.01 20.77 -6.32
CA VAL A 13 -24.30 21.33 -4.99
C VAL A 13 -25.25 20.41 -4.23
N ARG A 14 -26.34 19.98 -4.87
CA ARG A 14 -27.32 19.06 -4.25
C ARG A 14 -26.69 17.72 -3.86
N TRP A 15 -25.86 17.16 -4.73
CA TRP A 15 -25.13 15.92 -4.46
C TRP A 15 -24.23 16.05 -3.21
N GLY A 16 -23.57 17.19 -3.02
CA GLY A 16 -22.77 17.44 -1.82
C GLY A 16 -23.60 17.41 -0.53
N ASP A 17 -24.81 17.97 -0.54
CA ASP A 17 -25.70 17.96 0.62
C ASP A 17 -26.25 16.55 0.91
N GLU A 18 -26.64 15.80 -0.12
CA GLU A 18 -27.07 14.40 0.00
C GLU A 18 -25.93 13.50 0.52
N THR A 19 -24.70 13.75 0.10
CA THR A 19 -23.52 13.00 0.54
C THR A 19 -23.17 13.29 2.01
N LYS A 20 -23.25 14.56 2.47
CA LYS A 20 -23.09 14.90 3.89
C LYS A 20 -24.14 14.22 4.76
N ASN A 21 -25.40 14.18 4.32
CA ASN A 21 -26.46 13.47 5.04
C ASN A 21 -26.19 11.95 5.08
N THR A 22 -25.68 11.38 4.00
CA THR A 22 -25.28 9.96 3.96
C THR A 22 -24.14 9.68 4.93
N LEU A 23 -23.13 10.55 5.00
CA LEU A 23 -22.01 10.45 5.95
C LEU A 23 -22.49 10.48 7.40
N LYS A 24 -23.33 11.46 7.77
CA LYS A 24 -23.90 11.60 9.12
C LYS A 24 -24.75 10.42 9.55
N ASN A 25 -25.46 9.82 8.60
CA ASN A 25 -26.29 8.64 8.85
C ASN A 25 -25.52 7.32 8.70
N SER A 26 -24.23 7.36 8.39
CA SER A 26 -23.38 6.19 8.31
C SER A 26 -22.67 5.90 9.64
N SER A 27 -22.23 4.67 9.87
CA SER A 27 -21.52 4.25 11.08
C SER A 27 -20.06 4.74 11.16
N THR A 28 -19.72 5.85 10.51
CA THR A 28 -18.40 6.49 10.54
C THR A 28 -18.19 7.25 11.86
N SER A 29 -16.93 7.39 12.32
CA SER A 29 -16.64 8.18 13.53
C SER A 29 -16.91 9.67 13.30
N GLU A 30 -17.24 10.38 14.37
CA GLU A 30 -17.57 11.81 14.35
C GLU A 30 -16.46 12.64 13.69
N ASP A 31 -15.19 12.44 14.09
CA ASP A 31 -14.03 13.12 13.49
C ASP A 31 -13.91 12.95 11.95
N VAL A 32 -14.29 11.78 11.45
CA VAL A 32 -14.23 11.46 10.01
C VAL A 32 -15.43 12.09 9.29
N CYS A 33 -16.60 12.07 9.91
CA CYS A 33 -17.78 12.77 9.40
C CYS A 33 -17.51 14.27 9.27
N ASP A 34 -16.90 14.86 10.29
CA ASP A 34 -16.62 16.29 10.35
C ASP A 34 -15.58 16.69 9.31
N TYR A 35 -14.48 15.93 9.18
CA TYR A 35 -13.48 16.17 8.15
C TYR A 35 -14.10 16.19 6.75
N TRP A 36 -14.81 15.14 6.36
CA TRP A 36 -15.39 15.05 5.00
C TRP A 36 -16.55 16.01 4.77
N SER A 37 -17.31 16.36 5.83
CA SER A 37 -18.34 17.39 5.74
C SER A 37 -17.72 18.75 5.44
N ASN A 38 -16.60 19.08 6.10
CA ASN A 38 -15.87 20.33 5.87
C ASN A 38 -15.26 20.41 4.46
N GLU A 39 -14.68 19.30 3.96
CA GLU A 39 -14.15 19.23 2.59
C GLU A 39 -15.26 19.42 1.54
N LEU A 40 -16.41 18.73 1.71
CA LEU A 40 -17.58 18.91 0.83
C LEU A 40 -18.11 20.34 0.87
N GLU A 41 -18.17 20.96 2.04
CA GLU A 41 -18.60 22.35 2.19
C GLU A 41 -17.63 23.34 1.55
N SER A 42 -16.33 23.08 1.61
CA SER A 42 -15.33 23.89 0.90
C SER A 42 -15.53 23.82 -0.60
N TRP A 43 -15.63 22.61 -1.15
CA TRP A 43 -15.84 22.42 -2.58
C TRP A 43 -17.20 22.97 -3.06
N GLN A 44 -18.28 22.79 -2.30
CA GLN A 44 -19.59 23.37 -2.64
C GLN A 44 -19.55 24.92 -2.66
N ARG A 45 -18.71 25.57 -1.83
CA ARG A 45 -18.52 27.02 -1.90
C ARG A 45 -17.86 27.44 -3.21
N GLU A 46 -16.88 26.68 -3.69
CA GLU A 46 -16.22 26.94 -4.98
C GLU A 46 -17.20 26.74 -6.15
N VAL A 47 -18.00 25.66 -6.14
CA VAL A 47 -19.05 25.42 -7.14
C VAL A 47 -20.07 26.57 -7.14
N LYS A 48 -20.55 27.02 -5.98
CA LYS A 48 -21.49 28.15 -5.86
C LYS A 48 -20.89 29.47 -6.33
N ALA A 49 -19.62 29.72 -6.04
CA ALA A 49 -18.91 30.90 -6.54
C ALA A 49 -18.81 30.86 -8.08
N PHE A 50 -18.53 29.70 -8.64
CA PHE A 50 -18.44 29.49 -10.10
C PHE A 50 -19.79 29.63 -10.81
N ILE A 51 -20.91 29.25 -10.17
CA ILE A 51 -22.27 29.48 -10.72
C ILE A 51 -22.54 30.98 -10.93
N ASN A 52 -22.01 31.83 -10.05
CA ASN A 52 -22.24 33.28 -10.07
C ASN A 52 -21.25 34.04 -10.97
N THR A 53 -20.36 33.34 -11.69
CA THR A 53 -19.41 33.94 -12.62
C THR A 53 -19.63 33.42 -14.05
N GLU A 54 -19.23 34.18 -15.07
CA GLU A 54 -19.09 33.68 -16.46
C GLU A 54 -17.83 32.81 -16.57
N GLY A 55 -17.79 31.71 -15.80
CA GLY A 55 -16.63 30.84 -15.66
C GLY A 55 -16.19 30.21 -16.98
N ASN A 56 -14.88 29.93 -17.11
CA ASN A 56 -14.29 29.32 -18.31
C ASN A 56 -14.36 27.77 -18.28
N GLU A 57 -14.13 27.13 -19.42
CA GLU A 57 -14.23 25.67 -19.56
C GLU A 57 -13.21 24.90 -18.70
N GLU A 58 -12.04 25.48 -18.48
CA GLU A 58 -10.99 24.91 -17.63
C GLU A 58 -11.41 24.85 -16.16
N GLY A 59 -11.96 25.93 -15.61
CA GLY A 59 -12.47 25.96 -14.23
C GLY A 59 -13.62 24.98 -14.01
N PHE A 60 -14.48 24.81 -15.01
CA PHE A 60 -15.55 23.80 -14.97
C PHE A 60 -14.99 22.36 -14.90
N LEU A 61 -13.96 22.06 -15.68
CA LEU A 61 -13.32 20.74 -15.66
C LEU A 61 -12.61 20.46 -14.34
N LEU A 62 -11.95 21.46 -13.75
CA LEU A 62 -11.32 21.35 -12.43
C LEU A 62 -12.35 21.01 -11.35
N LEU A 63 -13.44 21.78 -11.24
CA LEU A 63 -14.50 21.52 -10.27
C LEU A 63 -15.13 20.13 -10.41
N ARG A 64 -15.31 19.67 -11.66
CA ARG A 64 -15.81 18.33 -11.94
C ARG A 64 -14.83 17.24 -11.51
N ASN A 65 -13.53 17.43 -11.78
CA ASN A 65 -12.50 16.47 -11.40
C ASN A 65 -12.34 16.41 -9.88
N ASP A 66 -12.37 17.55 -9.20
CA ASP A 66 -12.28 17.63 -7.73
C ASP A 66 -13.50 16.96 -7.08
N GLY A 67 -14.70 17.22 -7.61
CA GLY A 67 -15.92 16.53 -7.17
C GLY A 67 -15.85 15.01 -7.36
N GLN A 68 -15.29 14.55 -8.49
CA GLN A 68 -15.11 13.12 -8.76
C GLN A 68 -14.08 12.48 -7.82
N GLN A 69 -13.01 13.19 -7.48
CA GLN A 69 -12.01 12.73 -6.50
C GLN A 69 -12.62 12.63 -5.11
N LEU A 70 -13.33 13.67 -4.66
CA LEU A 70 -14.04 13.68 -3.38
C LEU A 70 -15.06 12.54 -3.30
N TYR A 71 -15.86 12.33 -4.36
CA TYR A 71 -16.78 11.20 -4.41
C TYR A 71 -16.06 9.86 -4.24
N ASN A 72 -14.96 9.62 -4.96
CA ASN A 72 -14.23 8.37 -4.87
C ASN A 72 -13.65 8.15 -3.46
N GLN A 73 -13.11 9.20 -2.83
CA GLN A 73 -12.56 9.13 -1.48
C GLN A 73 -13.65 8.87 -0.43
N ILE A 74 -14.75 9.63 -0.48
CA ILE A 74 -15.87 9.49 0.45
C ILE A 74 -16.57 8.14 0.27
N LYS A 75 -16.77 7.70 -0.98
CA LYS A 75 -17.30 6.37 -1.28
C LYS A 75 -16.43 5.27 -0.67
N ASN A 76 -15.11 5.40 -0.74
CA ASN A 76 -14.21 4.45 -0.09
C ASN A 76 -14.35 4.50 1.43
N VAL A 77 -14.52 5.67 2.05
CA VAL A 77 -14.74 5.81 3.49
C VAL A 77 -16.05 5.16 3.93
N ILE A 78 -17.16 5.46 3.25
CA ILE A 78 -18.49 4.87 3.54
C ILE A 78 -18.47 3.36 3.33
N ASN A 79 -17.86 2.88 2.23
CA ASN A 79 -17.80 1.46 1.92
C ASN A 79 -16.82 0.69 2.81
N SER A 80 -15.77 1.33 3.32
CA SER A 80 -14.77 0.72 4.20
C SER A 80 -15.28 0.40 5.62
N ARG A 81 -16.57 0.61 5.94
CA ARG A 81 -17.16 0.10 7.19
C ARG A 81 -18.41 -0.76 7.01
N GLN A 82 -18.98 -0.83 5.81
CA GLN A 82 -20.11 -1.72 5.52
C GLN A 82 -19.71 -3.15 5.15
N GLN A 83 -18.42 -3.41 4.93
CA GLN A 83 -17.87 -4.77 4.93
C GLN A 83 -17.03 -4.97 6.20
N ASN A 84 -17.12 -6.15 6.82
CA ASN A 84 -16.07 -6.60 7.74
C ASN A 84 -14.72 -6.38 7.03
N ASN A 85 -13.87 -5.48 7.54
CA ASN A 85 -12.58 -5.07 6.95
C ASN A 85 -11.51 -6.18 6.97
N SER A 86 -11.92 -7.44 6.97
CA SER A 86 -11.08 -8.61 7.00
C SER A 86 -11.46 -9.51 5.85
N VAL A 87 -10.46 -10.00 5.13
CA VAL A 87 -10.64 -11.07 4.16
C VAL A 87 -11.09 -12.33 4.90
N GLY A 88 -12.22 -12.92 4.49
CA GLY A 88 -12.67 -14.19 5.05
C GLY A 88 -11.71 -15.34 4.73
N TYR A 89 -11.73 -16.41 5.53
CA TYR A 89 -10.86 -17.56 5.30
C TYR A 89 -11.00 -18.10 3.87
N GLY A 90 -9.88 -18.23 3.17
CA GLY A 90 -9.91 -18.76 1.82
C GLY A 90 -10.45 -17.81 0.74
N GLN A 91 -10.55 -16.51 1.03
CA GLN A 91 -11.09 -15.49 0.13
C GLN A 91 -10.06 -14.42 -0.27
N HIS A 92 -8.76 -14.65 -0.05
CA HIS A 92 -7.69 -13.78 -0.51
C HIS A 92 -7.67 -13.68 -2.02
N LYS A 93 -7.26 -12.53 -2.53
CA LYS A 93 -7.21 -12.23 -3.97
C LYS A 93 -5.86 -11.62 -4.30
N LEU A 94 -5.38 -11.91 -5.50
CA LEU A 94 -4.23 -11.22 -6.08
C LEU A 94 -4.59 -9.73 -6.25
N PRO A 95 -3.94 -8.80 -5.55
CA PRO A 95 -4.18 -7.37 -5.74
C PRO A 95 -3.71 -6.97 -7.14
N PRO A 96 -4.38 -6.04 -7.84
CA PRO A 96 -3.83 -5.49 -9.07
C PRO A 96 -2.52 -4.73 -8.79
N LEU A 97 -1.61 -4.70 -9.76
CA LEU A 97 -0.45 -3.82 -9.69
C LEU A 97 -0.89 -2.34 -9.70
N PRO A 98 -0.20 -1.45 -8.98
CA PRO A 98 -0.52 -0.02 -8.99
C PRO A 98 0.04 0.73 -10.22
N TYR A 99 0.64 0.01 -11.18
CA TYR A 99 1.22 0.51 -12.44
C TYR A 99 1.31 -0.62 -13.47
N ASP A 100 1.55 -0.27 -14.74
CA ASP A 100 1.75 -1.23 -15.83
C ASP A 100 2.98 -2.12 -15.61
N TYR A 101 2.98 -3.35 -16.16
CA TYR A 101 4.10 -4.29 -15.99
C TYR A 101 5.45 -3.76 -16.48
N SER A 102 5.48 -2.92 -17.51
CA SER A 102 6.72 -2.31 -18.02
C SER A 102 7.09 -0.99 -17.33
N ALA A 103 6.29 -0.51 -16.37
CA ALA A 103 6.47 0.83 -15.79
C ALA A 103 7.80 0.99 -15.02
N LEU A 104 8.43 -0.12 -14.60
CA LEU A 104 9.67 -0.09 -13.82
C LEU A 104 10.93 -0.25 -14.68
N GLU A 105 10.78 -0.34 -16.01
CA GLU A 105 11.92 -0.37 -16.92
C GLU A 105 12.70 0.96 -16.87
N PRO A 106 14.05 0.94 -17.03
CA PRO A 106 14.89 -0.23 -17.34
C PRO A 106 15.35 -1.01 -16.08
N TYR A 107 14.84 -0.68 -14.89
CA TYR A 107 15.37 -1.20 -13.63
C TYR A 107 14.82 -2.58 -13.26
N ILE A 108 13.59 -2.89 -13.64
CA ILE A 108 13.00 -4.22 -13.54
C ILE A 108 12.21 -4.47 -14.83
N SER A 109 12.54 -5.55 -15.55
CA SER A 109 11.96 -5.84 -16.86
C SER A 109 10.48 -6.20 -16.75
N LYS A 110 9.72 -5.88 -17.81
CA LYS A 110 8.32 -6.28 -17.94
C LYS A 110 8.12 -7.79 -17.72
N GLU A 111 8.99 -8.61 -18.29
CA GLU A 111 8.92 -10.09 -18.20
C GLU A 111 8.99 -10.57 -16.74
N ILE A 112 9.90 -9.99 -15.94
CA ILE A 112 9.98 -10.26 -14.51
C ILE A 112 8.66 -9.87 -13.84
N MET A 113 8.16 -8.65 -14.08
CA MET A 113 6.94 -8.16 -13.43
C MET A 113 5.71 -8.99 -13.75
N GLU A 114 5.56 -9.46 -15.00
CA GLU A 114 4.45 -10.32 -15.41
C GLU A 114 4.49 -11.68 -14.70
N LEU A 115 5.64 -12.35 -14.68
CA LEU A 115 5.79 -13.66 -14.03
C LEU A 115 5.70 -13.55 -12.50
N HIS A 116 6.37 -12.56 -11.92
CA HIS A 116 6.43 -12.34 -10.48
C HIS A 116 5.04 -12.04 -9.90
N HIS A 117 4.22 -11.27 -10.62
CA HIS A 117 2.84 -11.01 -10.21
C HIS A 117 1.87 -12.15 -10.55
N ASN A 118 1.77 -12.55 -11.82
CA ASN A 118 0.69 -13.44 -12.29
C ASN A 118 0.95 -14.92 -11.98
N VAL A 119 2.20 -15.29 -11.72
CA VAL A 119 2.57 -16.68 -11.42
C VAL A 119 2.96 -16.81 -9.96
N HIS A 120 4.01 -16.12 -9.52
CA HIS A 120 4.53 -16.29 -8.17
C HIS A 120 3.57 -15.75 -7.11
N HIS A 121 3.12 -14.49 -7.22
CA HIS A 121 2.19 -13.93 -6.23
C HIS A 121 0.83 -14.63 -6.24
N GLN A 122 0.31 -14.98 -7.42
CA GLN A 122 -0.92 -15.78 -7.55
C GLN A 122 -0.83 -17.12 -6.82
N ALA A 123 0.31 -17.83 -6.95
CA ALA A 123 0.51 -19.10 -6.24
C ALA A 123 0.44 -18.95 -4.71
N TYR A 124 0.99 -17.86 -4.14
CA TYR A 124 0.87 -17.60 -2.70
C TYR A 124 -0.57 -17.31 -2.28
N VAL A 125 -1.34 -16.57 -3.10
CA VAL A 125 -2.77 -16.33 -2.83
C VAL A 125 -3.54 -17.65 -2.79
N ASP A 126 -3.34 -18.51 -3.79
CA ASP A 126 -4.02 -19.80 -3.88
C ASP A 126 -3.61 -20.75 -2.75
N GLY A 127 -2.32 -20.78 -2.42
CA GLY A 127 -1.77 -21.57 -1.33
C GLY A 127 -2.29 -21.14 0.04
N LEU A 128 -2.34 -19.83 0.32
CA LEU A 128 -2.90 -19.29 1.56
C LEU A 128 -4.39 -19.65 1.66
N ASN A 129 -5.14 -19.46 0.57
CA ASN A 129 -6.56 -19.78 0.53
C ASN A 129 -6.82 -21.26 0.83
N LYS A 130 -5.99 -22.15 0.28
CA LYS A 130 -6.08 -23.59 0.53
C LYS A 130 -5.79 -23.92 2.00
N ALA A 131 -4.74 -23.31 2.58
CA ALA A 131 -4.33 -23.56 3.95
C ALA A 131 -5.41 -23.12 4.97
N GLU A 132 -5.97 -21.92 4.78
CA GLU A 132 -7.01 -21.41 5.69
C GLU A 132 -8.30 -22.24 5.64
N LYS A 133 -8.75 -22.67 4.45
CA LYS A 133 -9.91 -23.57 4.32
C LYS A 133 -9.67 -24.90 5.03
N ALA A 134 -8.47 -25.46 4.90
CA ALA A 134 -8.11 -26.71 5.55
C ALA A 134 -8.05 -26.58 7.09
N LEU A 135 -7.62 -25.43 7.62
CA LEU A 135 -7.47 -25.19 9.05
C LEU A 135 -8.78 -24.78 9.74
N TYR A 136 -9.59 -23.95 9.08
CA TYR A 136 -10.66 -23.21 9.74
C TYR A 136 -12.07 -23.59 9.26
N ASP A 137 -12.23 -23.96 7.98
CA ASP A 137 -13.56 -24.30 7.43
C ASP A 137 -13.90 -25.78 7.60
N ALA A 138 -12.93 -26.69 7.43
CA ALA A 138 -13.20 -28.12 7.31
C ALA A 138 -13.58 -28.83 8.62
N LYS A 139 -13.45 -28.17 9.79
CA LYS A 139 -13.64 -28.76 11.15
C LYS A 139 -12.97 -30.13 11.36
N ASN A 140 -12.00 -30.50 10.52
CA ASN A 140 -11.33 -31.80 10.54
C ASN A 140 -9.84 -31.58 10.25
N ASN A 141 -9.12 -31.24 11.30
CA ASN A 141 -7.76 -30.72 11.23
C ASN A 141 -6.73 -31.87 11.16
N LYS A 142 -6.85 -32.74 10.16
CA LYS A 142 -5.78 -33.68 9.84
C LYS A 142 -4.59 -32.88 9.29
N GLU A 143 -3.37 -33.25 9.71
CA GLU A 143 -2.13 -32.60 9.27
C GLU A 143 -1.97 -31.11 9.63
N MET A 144 -2.49 -30.68 10.80
CA MET A 144 -2.34 -29.28 11.29
C MET A 144 -0.94 -28.71 11.12
N LYS A 145 0.10 -29.48 11.45
CA LYS A 145 1.49 -29.05 11.33
C LYS A 145 1.88 -28.68 9.89
N HIS A 146 1.36 -29.41 8.90
CA HIS A 146 1.57 -29.08 7.49
C HIS A 146 0.85 -27.78 7.15
N TRP A 147 -0.45 -27.69 7.42
CA TRP A 147 -1.23 -26.52 7.04
C TRP A 147 -0.81 -25.22 7.75
N LEU A 148 -0.36 -25.29 9.00
CA LEU A 148 0.23 -24.13 9.69
C LEU A 148 1.51 -23.63 9.02
N ARG A 149 2.32 -24.55 8.46
CA ARG A 149 3.52 -24.19 7.68
C ARG A 149 3.16 -23.60 6.32
N GLU A 150 2.16 -24.16 5.64
CA GLU A 150 1.64 -23.62 4.38
C GLU A 150 1.02 -22.24 4.59
N GLN A 151 0.25 -22.03 5.66
CA GLN A 151 -0.29 -20.72 6.01
C GLN A 151 0.82 -19.71 6.28
N ALA A 152 1.87 -20.08 7.01
CA ALA A 152 2.98 -19.19 7.27
C ALA A 152 3.74 -18.84 5.98
N PHE A 153 4.07 -19.82 5.14
CA PHE A 153 4.81 -19.62 3.90
C PHE A 153 4.01 -18.78 2.89
N ASN A 154 2.80 -19.22 2.56
CA ASN A 154 1.95 -18.57 1.56
C ASN A 154 1.38 -17.24 2.08
N GLY A 155 1.03 -17.16 3.36
CA GLY A 155 0.57 -15.93 4.01
C GLY A 155 1.63 -14.83 4.01
N SER A 156 2.86 -15.16 4.44
CA SER A 156 3.97 -14.21 4.36
C SER A 156 4.31 -13.87 2.91
N GLY A 157 4.27 -14.85 1.99
CA GLY A 157 4.46 -14.62 0.56
C GLY A 157 3.48 -13.59 -0.01
N HIS A 158 2.18 -13.81 0.21
CA HIS A 158 1.12 -12.90 -0.23
C HIS A 158 1.27 -11.49 0.36
N ASN A 159 1.48 -11.40 1.68
CA ASN A 159 1.57 -10.10 2.35
C ASN A 159 2.82 -9.32 1.94
N LEU A 160 3.98 -9.96 1.85
CA LEU A 160 5.23 -9.29 1.45
C LEU A 160 5.18 -8.81 0.00
N HIS A 161 4.66 -9.62 -0.93
CA HIS A 161 4.50 -9.18 -2.32
C HIS A 161 3.49 -8.05 -2.46
N THR A 162 2.38 -8.10 -1.72
CA THR A 162 1.40 -7.00 -1.67
C THR A 162 2.06 -5.69 -1.22
N ILE A 163 3.00 -5.73 -0.28
CA ILE A 163 3.76 -4.54 0.13
C ILE A 163 4.77 -4.14 -0.96
N PHE A 164 5.49 -5.11 -1.52
CA PHE A 164 6.54 -4.91 -2.53
C PHE A 164 6.04 -4.13 -3.76
N TRP A 165 4.85 -4.47 -4.29
CA TRP A 165 4.30 -3.77 -5.44
C TRP A 165 4.09 -2.28 -5.18
N TYR A 166 3.53 -1.94 -4.02
CA TYR A 166 3.24 -0.56 -3.64
C TYR A 166 4.50 0.21 -3.20
N ASN A 167 5.51 -0.50 -2.70
CA ASN A 167 6.83 0.04 -2.39
C ASN A 167 7.65 0.43 -3.64
N MET A 168 7.15 0.16 -4.84
CA MET A 168 7.78 0.58 -6.09
C MET A 168 6.88 1.53 -6.88
N THR A 169 7.47 2.32 -7.77
CA THR A 169 6.75 3.27 -8.63
C THR A 169 7.64 3.71 -9.82
N PRO A 170 7.06 3.97 -11.01
CA PRO A 170 7.79 4.61 -12.12
C PRO A 170 8.31 6.01 -11.77
N ASN A 171 7.66 6.71 -10.84
CA ASN A 171 7.91 8.12 -10.52
C ASN A 171 8.69 8.28 -9.21
N SER A 172 9.76 7.51 -9.02
CA SER A 172 10.51 7.51 -7.76
C SER A 172 11.19 8.86 -7.50
N GLY A 173 10.95 9.42 -6.31
CA GLY A 173 11.70 10.57 -5.81
C GLY A 173 13.13 10.23 -5.37
N LYS A 174 13.55 8.96 -5.43
CA LYS A 174 14.88 8.41 -5.07
C LYS A 174 15.38 8.65 -3.64
N LYS A 175 14.69 9.48 -2.85
CA LYS A 175 15.00 9.79 -1.45
C LYS A 175 13.71 9.80 -0.62
N PRO A 176 13.78 9.45 0.68
CA PRO A 176 12.66 9.51 1.59
C PRO A 176 12.15 10.95 1.72
N ILE A 177 10.84 11.07 1.94
CA ILE A 177 10.13 12.34 2.15
C ILE A 177 9.35 12.29 3.46
N GLY A 178 8.87 13.44 3.94
CA GLY A 178 7.95 13.49 5.08
C GLY A 178 8.55 13.00 6.41
N GLU A 179 7.72 12.34 7.22
CA GLU A 179 8.11 11.90 8.56
C GLU A 179 9.10 10.74 8.53
N ILE A 180 8.99 9.82 7.55
CA ILE A 180 9.94 8.71 7.45
C ILE A 180 11.36 9.21 7.20
N ALA A 181 11.55 10.30 6.44
CA ALA A 181 12.87 10.90 6.22
C ALA A 181 13.50 11.38 7.53
N LYS A 182 12.70 12.08 8.36
CA LYS A 182 13.14 12.53 9.70
C LYS A 182 13.49 11.33 10.58
N ARG A 183 12.65 10.30 10.56
CA ARG A 183 12.83 9.10 11.37
C ARG A 183 14.07 8.30 10.96
N ILE A 184 14.31 8.15 9.67
CA ILE A 184 15.52 7.51 9.13
C ILE A 184 16.78 8.26 9.62
N ASN A 185 16.78 9.59 9.55
CA ASN A 185 17.92 10.38 10.03
C ASN A 185 18.11 10.23 11.54
N GLN A 186 17.05 10.10 12.33
CA GLN A 186 17.13 9.88 13.77
C GLN A 186 17.72 8.50 14.12
N ASP A 187 17.24 7.43 13.49
CA ASP A 187 17.61 6.06 13.87
C ASP A 187 18.92 5.58 13.22
N PHE A 188 19.22 6.04 12.00
CA PHE A 188 20.40 5.61 11.23
C PHE A 188 21.43 6.72 11.04
N GLY A 189 21.20 7.91 11.61
CA GLY A 189 22.06 9.10 11.49
C GLY A 189 21.92 9.84 10.16
N SER A 190 21.74 9.14 9.04
CA SER A 190 21.48 9.76 7.74
C SER A 190 20.79 8.81 6.76
N TRP A 191 20.12 9.38 5.75
CA TRP A 191 19.64 8.64 4.57
C TRP A 191 20.73 7.77 3.92
N ARG A 192 21.96 8.29 3.79
CA ARG A 192 23.06 7.55 3.15
C ARG A 192 23.47 6.33 3.98
N SER A 193 23.57 6.50 5.30
CA SER A 193 23.89 5.42 6.23
C SER A 193 22.81 4.34 6.23
N PHE A 194 21.54 4.74 6.23
CA PHE A 194 20.42 3.81 6.08
C PHE A 194 20.51 3.04 4.76
N LYS A 195 20.69 3.73 3.63
CA LYS A 195 20.75 3.11 2.30
C LYS A 195 21.88 2.08 2.22
N ASP A 196 23.05 2.41 2.77
CA ASP A 196 24.20 1.49 2.83
C ASP A 196 23.88 0.25 3.69
N MET A 197 23.35 0.44 4.90
CA MET A 197 22.99 -0.66 5.79
C MET A 197 21.91 -1.57 5.18
N PHE A 198 20.86 -1.00 4.59
CA PHE A 198 19.79 -1.76 3.94
C PHE A 198 20.31 -2.53 2.71
N THR A 199 21.17 -1.90 1.90
CA THR A 199 21.80 -2.55 0.73
C THR A 199 22.64 -3.74 1.16
N LYS A 200 23.45 -3.59 2.22
CA LYS A 200 24.26 -4.69 2.79
C LYS A 200 23.37 -5.82 3.31
N ALA A 201 22.28 -5.50 4.01
CA ALA A 201 21.34 -6.50 4.49
C ALA A 201 20.69 -7.28 3.33
N ALA A 202 20.28 -6.61 2.25
CA ALA A 202 19.72 -7.27 1.08
C ALA A 202 20.73 -8.19 0.38
N ALA A 203 21.98 -7.75 0.25
CA ALA A 203 23.05 -8.55 -0.34
C ALA A 203 23.41 -9.77 0.53
N SER A 204 23.31 -9.67 1.85
CA SER A 204 23.69 -10.72 2.79
C SER A 204 22.64 -11.80 3.03
N VAL A 205 21.47 -11.74 2.39
CA VAL A 205 20.45 -12.79 2.52
C VAL A 205 21.00 -14.11 2.00
N GLU A 206 21.04 -15.13 2.87
CA GLU A 206 21.48 -16.47 2.50
C GLU A 206 20.35 -17.20 1.74
N GLY A 207 20.67 -17.71 0.54
CA GLY A 207 19.66 -18.30 -0.33
C GLY A 207 18.67 -17.27 -0.87
N VAL A 208 17.38 -17.42 -0.55
CA VAL A 208 16.28 -16.58 -1.03
C VAL A 208 15.57 -15.90 0.14
N GLY A 209 15.10 -14.67 -0.06
CA GLY A 209 14.50 -13.92 1.03
C GLY A 209 14.27 -12.45 0.73
N TRP A 210 14.29 -11.65 1.80
CA TRP A 210 13.90 -10.25 1.77
C TRP A 210 14.82 -9.42 2.65
N ALA A 211 15.07 -8.17 2.26
CA ALA A 211 15.46 -7.12 3.19
C ALA A 211 14.25 -6.28 3.55
N VAL A 212 14.07 -5.98 4.84
CA VAL A 212 12.89 -5.30 5.36
C VAL A 212 13.30 -4.18 6.30
N LEU A 213 12.81 -2.97 6.03
CA LEU A 213 12.75 -1.87 6.98
C LEU A 213 11.37 -1.95 7.63
N ALA A 214 11.34 -2.01 8.96
CA ALA A 214 10.11 -2.09 9.72
C ALA A 214 10.08 -1.05 10.84
N TRP A 215 8.87 -0.71 11.27
CA TRP A 215 8.62 -0.03 12.54
C TRP A 215 8.49 -1.07 13.64
N ASN A 216 9.19 -0.90 14.75
CA ASN A 216 8.99 -1.67 15.97
C ASN A 216 8.31 -0.76 17.01
N PRO A 217 7.00 -0.93 17.27
CA PRO A 217 6.27 -0.03 18.15
C PRO A 217 6.70 -0.14 19.62
N ARG A 218 7.27 -1.27 20.04
CA ARG A 218 7.74 -1.47 21.43
C ARG A 218 9.04 -0.72 21.71
N SER A 219 10.00 -0.78 20.78
CA SER A 219 11.23 0.02 20.88
C SER A 219 11.02 1.46 20.43
N GLY A 220 9.91 1.72 19.72
CA GLY A 220 9.61 3.00 19.11
C GLY A 220 10.69 3.42 18.13
N ARG A 221 11.26 2.47 17.36
CA ARG A 221 12.36 2.68 16.40
C ARG A 221 12.17 1.93 15.09
N LEU A 222 12.80 2.45 14.04
CA LEU A 222 13.01 1.72 12.79
C LEU A 222 14.06 0.63 13.00
N VAL A 223 13.84 -0.50 12.35
CA VAL A 223 14.74 -1.66 12.35
C VAL A 223 14.93 -2.15 10.92
N ILE A 224 16.11 -2.69 10.63
CA ILE A 224 16.38 -3.43 9.39
C ILE A 224 16.51 -4.90 9.76
N GLN A 225 15.83 -5.78 9.03
CA GLN A 225 15.86 -7.22 9.22
C GLN A 225 15.96 -7.93 7.87
N THR A 226 16.64 -9.07 7.84
CA THR A 226 16.57 -10.02 6.74
C THR A 226 15.56 -11.12 7.07
N PHE A 227 14.70 -11.46 6.11
CA PHE A 227 13.84 -12.64 6.19
C PHE A 227 14.35 -13.68 5.20
N GLU A 228 14.40 -14.94 5.62
CA GLU A 228 14.64 -16.05 4.70
C GLU A 228 13.31 -16.67 4.28
N LYS A 229 13.27 -17.15 3.03
CA LYS A 229 12.04 -17.53 2.34
C LYS A 229 11.04 -16.38 2.40
N HIS A 230 9.88 -16.57 3.06
CA HIS A 230 8.96 -15.48 3.36
C HIS A 230 8.77 -15.28 4.86
N GLN A 231 8.78 -16.37 5.64
CA GLN A 231 8.29 -16.42 7.02
C GLN A 231 9.38 -16.65 8.07
N GLN A 232 10.63 -16.89 7.66
CA GLN A 232 11.73 -17.19 8.59
C GLN A 232 12.45 -15.91 9.01
N PHE A 233 12.93 -15.87 10.25
CA PHE A 233 13.63 -14.73 10.87
C PHE A 233 12.82 -13.43 10.93
N GLN A 234 11.52 -13.51 10.65
CA GLN A 234 10.55 -12.53 11.15
C GLN A 234 10.48 -12.65 12.67
N TYR A 235 10.46 -11.52 13.38
CA TYR A 235 10.23 -11.51 14.81
C TYR A 235 8.96 -10.72 15.13
N ALA A 236 8.34 -11.02 16.28
CA ALA A 236 7.05 -10.45 16.66
C ALA A 236 7.07 -8.92 16.79
N ASP A 237 5.90 -8.31 16.67
CA ASP A 237 5.61 -6.87 16.84
C ASP A 237 6.16 -5.92 15.76
N ILE A 238 6.91 -6.38 14.75
CA ILE A 238 7.37 -5.49 13.68
C ILE A 238 6.32 -5.26 12.60
N ILE A 239 6.31 -4.06 12.04
CA ILE A 239 5.42 -3.64 10.97
C ILE A 239 6.26 -3.28 9.75
N PRO A 240 6.30 -4.12 8.70
CA PRO A 240 7.07 -3.83 7.49
C PRO A 240 6.62 -2.54 6.80
N LEU A 241 7.59 -1.71 6.41
CA LEU A 241 7.38 -0.40 5.76
C LEU A 241 7.94 -0.39 4.34
N LEU A 242 9.17 -0.87 4.19
CA LEU A 242 9.87 -1.03 2.91
C LEU A 242 10.44 -2.44 2.84
N VAL A 243 10.04 -3.20 1.82
CA VAL A 243 10.52 -4.57 1.56
C VAL A 243 11.19 -4.66 0.20
N LEU A 244 12.24 -5.45 0.11
CA LEU A 244 12.95 -5.76 -1.13
C LEU A 244 13.03 -7.27 -1.30
N ASP A 245 12.37 -7.80 -2.34
CA ASP A 245 12.47 -9.19 -2.73
C ASP A 245 13.84 -9.47 -3.34
N VAL A 246 14.60 -10.39 -2.74
CA VAL A 246 15.87 -10.92 -3.28
C VAL A 246 15.81 -12.43 -3.53
N TRP A 247 14.62 -13.00 -3.69
CA TRP A 247 14.45 -14.28 -4.36
C TRP A 247 14.97 -14.19 -5.79
N GLU A 248 15.53 -15.29 -6.31
CA GLU A 248 16.10 -15.29 -7.66
C GLU A 248 15.06 -14.95 -8.73
N HIS A 249 13.79 -15.36 -8.56
CA HIS A 249 12.72 -15.01 -9.51
C HIS A 249 12.52 -13.49 -9.67
N ALA A 250 12.92 -12.67 -8.69
CA ALA A 250 12.73 -11.23 -8.71
C ALA A 250 13.72 -10.50 -9.64
N TYR A 251 14.81 -11.18 -10.05
CA TYR A 251 15.88 -10.51 -10.80
C TYR A 251 16.58 -11.37 -11.85
N TYR A 252 16.52 -12.70 -11.75
CA TYR A 252 17.43 -13.58 -12.48
C TYR A 252 17.29 -13.46 -14.01
N LEU A 253 16.09 -13.22 -14.53
CA LEU A 253 15.89 -13.09 -15.98
C LEU A 253 16.70 -11.91 -16.56
N GLN A 254 16.83 -10.81 -15.82
CA GLN A 254 17.53 -9.58 -16.26
C GLN A 254 18.97 -9.49 -15.73
N TYR A 255 19.20 -9.83 -14.46
CA TYR A 255 20.48 -9.64 -13.77
C TYR A 255 21.30 -10.94 -13.60
N LYS A 256 20.73 -12.09 -13.98
CA LYS A 256 21.35 -13.41 -13.81
C LYS A 256 21.80 -13.59 -12.37
N THR A 257 23.07 -13.92 -12.14
CA THR A 257 23.65 -14.12 -10.80
C THR A 257 24.00 -12.82 -10.09
N ASP A 258 23.93 -11.65 -10.75
CA ASP A 258 24.34 -10.37 -10.17
C ASP A 258 23.21 -9.71 -9.37
N ARG A 259 22.93 -10.28 -8.19
CA ARG A 259 21.99 -9.71 -7.22
C ARG A 259 22.34 -8.26 -6.85
N ASN A 260 23.62 -7.91 -6.77
CA ASN A 260 24.06 -6.58 -6.36
C ASN A 260 23.68 -5.51 -7.39
N ALA A 261 23.78 -5.83 -8.68
CA ALA A 261 23.29 -4.96 -9.75
C ALA A 261 21.77 -4.74 -9.65
N TYR A 262 21.00 -5.79 -9.37
CA TYR A 262 19.55 -5.66 -9.12
C TYR A 262 19.24 -4.75 -7.93
N ILE A 263 19.85 -5.00 -6.75
CA ILE A 263 19.64 -4.19 -5.54
C ILE A 263 20.00 -2.71 -5.81
N THR A 264 21.10 -2.47 -6.53
CA THR A 264 21.52 -1.12 -6.90
C THR A 264 20.49 -0.41 -7.78
N ASN A 265 19.91 -1.13 -8.75
CA ASN A 265 18.91 -0.58 -9.67
C ASN A 265 17.54 -0.40 -9.02
N TRP A 266 17.13 -1.29 -8.12
CA TRP A 266 15.86 -1.22 -7.39
C TRP A 266 15.69 0.10 -6.63
N TRP A 267 16.77 0.69 -6.11
CA TRP A 267 16.72 2.01 -5.47
C TRP A 267 16.17 3.13 -6.37
N ASN A 268 16.18 2.97 -7.70
CA ASN A 268 15.62 3.95 -8.63
C ASN A 268 14.10 3.89 -8.77
N VAL A 269 13.45 2.85 -8.24
CA VAL A 269 11.99 2.68 -8.32
C VAL A 269 11.30 2.73 -6.97
N VAL A 270 12.03 2.95 -5.87
CA VAL A 270 11.42 2.97 -4.53
C VAL A 270 10.38 4.08 -4.39
N ASN A 271 9.18 3.71 -3.95
CA ASN A 271 8.06 4.61 -3.69
C ASN A 271 8.10 5.14 -2.26
N TRP A 272 8.88 6.20 -2.04
CA TRP A 272 8.99 6.83 -0.71
C TRP A 272 7.69 7.44 -0.18
N LYS A 273 6.71 7.73 -1.04
CA LYS A 273 5.38 8.17 -0.61
C LYS A 273 4.63 7.04 0.08
N ASP A 274 4.64 5.84 -0.50
CA ASP A 274 4.04 4.65 0.13
C ASP A 274 4.73 4.32 1.46
N VAL A 275 6.07 4.29 1.47
CA VAL A 275 6.84 4.01 2.70
C VAL A 275 6.52 5.04 3.80
N ASN A 276 6.42 6.32 3.45
CA ASN A 276 6.04 7.37 4.41
C ASN A 276 4.62 7.15 4.95
N ASN A 277 3.65 6.84 4.08
CA ASN A 277 2.27 6.64 4.49
C ASN A 277 2.13 5.44 5.43
N ARG A 278 2.79 4.32 5.09
CA ARG A 278 2.87 3.14 5.97
C ARG A 278 3.47 3.49 7.32
N TYR A 279 4.53 4.30 7.34
CA TYR A 279 5.16 4.74 8.59
C TYR A 279 4.23 5.60 9.43
N VAL A 280 3.54 6.57 8.82
CA VAL A 280 2.60 7.47 9.51
C VAL A 280 1.45 6.69 10.16
N GLU A 281 0.97 5.62 9.54
CA GLU A 281 -0.02 4.74 10.17
C GLU A 281 0.61 3.84 11.25
N ALA A 282 1.74 3.20 10.95
CA ALA A 282 2.42 2.28 11.87
C ALA A 282 2.81 2.94 13.19
N LYS A 283 3.26 4.21 13.18
CA LYS A 283 3.65 4.95 14.39
C LYS A 283 2.48 5.28 15.33
N LYS A 284 1.23 5.16 14.87
CA LYS A 284 0.04 5.34 15.72
C LYS A 284 -0.24 4.13 16.60
N ILE A 285 0.32 2.96 16.25
CA ILE A 285 0.23 1.76 17.07
C ILE A 285 1.17 1.95 18.26
N ILE A 286 0.59 2.05 19.45
CA ILE A 286 1.31 2.23 20.70
C ILE A 286 1.01 1.03 21.59
N TRP A 287 2.06 0.29 21.93
CA TRP A 287 1.96 -0.77 22.93
C TRP A 287 2.23 -0.19 24.32
N PRO A 288 1.48 -0.61 25.35
CA PRO A 288 1.91 -0.42 26.72
C PRO A 288 3.33 -0.98 26.89
N LEU A 289 4.23 -0.15 27.42
CA LEU A 289 5.52 -0.64 27.90
C LEU A 289 5.24 -1.48 29.16
N TYR A 290 6.12 -2.46 29.40
CA TYR A 290 6.02 -3.40 30.51
C TYR A 290 5.82 -2.72 31.87
#